data_AF-A0A5D2GQW6-F1
#
_entry.id   AF-A0A5D2GQW6-F1
#
_cell.length_a   1.000
_cell.length_b   1.000
_cell.length_c   1.000
_cell.angle_alpha   90.00
_cell.angle_beta   90.00
_cell.angle_gamma   90.00
#
_symmetry.space_group_name_H-M   'P 1'
#
loop_
_entity.id
_entity.type
_entity.pdbx_description
1 polymer ?
#
loop_
_entity_poly.entity_id
_entity_poly.type
_entity_poly.pdbx_seq_one_letter_code
_entity_poly.pdbx_strand_id
1 'polypeptide(L)'
;MVYDLTQLFSSVYFKSYPSLPKIQRTEWSNRSISTFHAMFITAMSLYFVFWSNLYSDNQYAGMVTFRSSALSTFSLGASVGYFLSDLGMIIWFYPSLGGMEYVLHHLLSLAAVAYSMLTGEGQLYTFMVLISETTTPGINLRWYLDTVGMKRSKAYLVNGVVIFVAWLVARVLLFMYLFYHIYLHYDQVKQMHSYGLLLIFVVPSVLSVMNLFWFGKIIRGLRKTLAKRQ
;
A
#
# COMPACT_ATOMS: atom_id res chain seq x y z
N MET A 1 -3.63 9.27 21.50
CA MET A 1 -2.67 8.27 22.02
C MET A 1 -1.62 7.84 20.99
N VAL A 2 -1.98 7.20 19.86
CA VAL A 2 -0.98 6.76 18.84
C VAL A 2 -0.26 7.96 18.21
N TYR A 3 -0.99 9.01 17.80
CA TYR A 3 -0.37 10.23 17.29
C TYR A 3 0.55 10.88 18.33
N ASP A 4 0.13 11.00 19.58
CA ASP A 4 0.93 11.61 20.65
C ASP A 4 2.24 10.85 20.91
N LEU A 5 2.19 9.50 20.88
CA LEU A 5 3.38 8.65 20.98
C LEU A 5 4.32 8.85 19.78
N THR A 6 3.78 8.94 18.57
CA THR A 6 4.56 9.22 17.36
C THR A 6 5.21 10.60 17.40
N GLN A 7 4.50 11.61 17.93
CA GLN A 7 5.04 12.96 18.10
C GLN A 7 6.16 13.00 19.13
N LEU A 8 6.01 12.29 20.25
CA LEU A 8 7.02 12.21 21.31
C LEU A 8 8.27 11.44 20.85
N PHE A 9 8.09 10.33 20.13
CA PHE A 9 9.21 9.63 19.51
C PHE A 9 9.91 10.54 18.48
N SER A 10 9.14 11.22 17.63
CA SER A 10 9.72 12.06 16.57
C SER A 10 10.46 13.27 17.12
N SER A 11 9.99 13.89 18.20
CA SER A 11 10.67 15.03 18.84
C SER A 11 12.00 14.66 19.49
N VAL A 12 12.13 13.43 20.00
CA VAL A 12 13.36 12.92 20.63
C VAL A 12 14.41 12.55 19.57
N TYR A 13 14.01 11.86 18.50
CA TYR A 13 14.96 11.30 17.53
C TYR A 13 15.23 12.22 16.33
N PHE A 14 14.32 13.14 15.98
CA PHE A 14 14.49 14.04 14.84
C PHE A 14 14.58 15.49 15.29
N LYS A 15 15.80 16.02 15.40
CA LYS A 15 16.08 17.40 15.85
C LYS A 15 15.33 18.49 15.06
N SER A 16 15.00 18.23 13.79
CA SER A 16 14.25 19.16 12.93
C SER A 16 12.74 19.14 13.17
N TYR A 17 12.20 18.10 13.83
CA TYR A 17 10.76 17.91 14.00
C TYR A 17 10.07 19.04 14.79
N PRO A 18 10.62 19.54 15.92
CA PRO A 18 10.00 20.64 16.67
C PRO A 18 9.90 21.94 15.88
N SER A 19 10.79 22.17 14.91
CA SER A 19 10.80 23.37 14.05
C SER A 19 9.79 23.32 12.89
N LEU A 20 9.12 22.19 12.67
CA LEU A 20 8.18 22.06 11.56
C LEU A 20 6.83 22.76 11.86
N PRO A 21 6.20 23.39 10.84
CA PRO A 21 4.82 23.86 10.92
C PRO A 21 3.86 22.78 11.43
N LYS A 22 2.79 23.18 12.13
CA LYS A 22 1.83 22.25 12.74
C LYS A 22 1.29 21.22 11.74
N ILE A 23 0.95 21.64 10.52
CA ILE A 23 0.44 20.75 9.48
C ILE A 23 1.48 19.71 9.02
N GLN A 24 2.77 20.11 8.90
CA GLN A 24 3.85 19.19 8.53
C GLN A 24 4.15 18.19 9.65
N ARG A 25 3.99 18.57 10.92
CA ARG A 25 4.10 17.64 12.06
C ARG A 25 2.98 16.59 12.04
N THR A 26 1.76 17.00 11.68
CA THR A 26 0.65 16.07 11.47
C THR A 26 0.93 15.12 10.31
N GLU A 27 1.37 15.62 9.15
CA GLU A 27 1.73 14.76 8.00
C GLU A 27 2.87 13.81 8.35
N TRP A 28 3.90 14.30 9.05
CA TRP A 28 5.02 13.50 9.51
C TRP A 28 4.56 12.32 10.37
N SER A 29 3.68 12.61 11.35
CA SER A 29 3.13 11.58 12.23
C SER A 29 2.25 10.59 11.47
N ASN A 30 1.46 11.08 10.50
CA ASN A 30 0.63 10.21 9.66
C ASN A 30 1.48 9.25 8.82
N ARG A 31 2.57 9.76 8.23
CA ARG A 31 3.54 8.97 7.46
C ARG A 31 4.26 7.92 8.31
N SER A 32 4.48 8.18 9.59
CA SER A 32 5.07 7.18 10.49
C SER A 32 4.09 6.03 10.70
N ILE A 33 2.82 6.33 10.97
CA ILE A 33 1.77 5.32 11.15
C ILE A 33 1.59 4.49 9.88
N SER A 34 1.55 5.14 8.71
CA SER A 34 1.47 4.44 7.42
C SER A 34 2.68 3.57 7.13
N THR A 35 3.88 3.99 7.55
CA THR A 35 5.08 3.16 7.45
C THR A 35 4.97 1.88 8.29
N PHE A 36 4.47 1.97 9.53
CA PHE A 36 4.28 0.80 10.39
C PHE A 36 3.25 -0.17 9.83
N HIS A 37 2.08 0.34 9.39
CA HIS A 37 1.07 -0.49 8.73
C HIS A 37 1.64 -1.16 7.48
N ALA A 38 2.30 -0.39 6.61
CA ALA A 38 2.86 -0.91 5.37
C ALA A 38 3.88 -2.03 5.60
N MET A 39 4.76 -1.90 6.60
CA MET A 39 5.70 -2.97 6.97
C MET A 39 4.97 -4.22 7.45
N PHE A 40 3.99 -4.07 8.35
CA PHE A 40 3.18 -5.18 8.86
C PHE A 40 2.44 -5.90 7.73
N ILE A 41 1.66 -5.18 6.93
CA ILE A 41 0.80 -5.81 5.91
C ILE A 41 1.63 -6.37 4.76
N THR A 42 2.76 -5.76 4.40
CA THR A 42 3.68 -6.32 3.41
C THR A 42 4.23 -7.66 3.89
N ALA A 43 4.69 -7.76 5.14
CA ALA A 43 5.21 -9.00 5.69
C ALA A 43 4.15 -10.11 5.69
N MET A 44 2.94 -9.80 6.16
CA MET A 44 1.82 -10.75 6.16
C MET A 44 1.42 -11.17 4.73
N SER A 45 1.36 -10.21 3.80
CA SER A 45 0.98 -10.49 2.41
C SER A 45 2.01 -11.37 1.71
N LEU A 46 3.30 -11.09 1.87
CA LEU A 46 4.37 -11.93 1.33
C LEU A 46 4.32 -13.34 1.92
N TYR A 47 4.15 -13.45 3.25
CA TYR A 47 3.98 -14.74 3.91
C TYR A 47 2.82 -15.54 3.32
N PHE A 48 1.63 -14.93 3.21
CA PHE A 48 0.46 -15.64 2.69
C PHE A 48 0.58 -16.00 1.21
N VAL A 49 1.10 -15.11 0.37
CA VAL A 49 1.16 -15.32 -1.08
C VAL A 49 2.26 -16.33 -1.46
N PHE A 50 3.42 -16.32 -0.78
CA PHE A 50 4.59 -17.09 -1.23
C PHE A 50 5.05 -18.21 -0.27
N TRP A 51 4.78 -18.12 1.03
CA TRP A 51 5.30 -19.08 2.02
C TRP A 51 4.23 -19.92 2.71
N SER A 52 3.00 -19.45 2.77
CA SER A 52 1.91 -20.16 3.43
C SER A 52 1.34 -21.25 2.53
N ASN A 53 0.99 -22.39 3.12
CA ASN A 53 0.25 -23.43 2.41
C ASN A 53 -1.22 -23.07 2.16
N LEU A 54 -1.74 -21.99 2.76
CA LEU A 54 -3.16 -21.59 2.68
C LEU A 54 -3.65 -21.40 1.24
N TYR A 55 -2.80 -20.83 0.38
CA TYR A 55 -3.14 -20.54 -1.02
C TYR A 55 -2.33 -21.38 -2.03
N SER A 56 -1.75 -22.49 -1.58
CA SER A 56 -0.99 -23.41 -2.44
C SER A 56 -1.88 -24.11 -3.48
N ASP A 57 -1.31 -24.58 -4.58
CA ASP A 57 -2.00 -25.33 -5.65
C ASP A 57 -2.43 -26.75 -5.24
N ASN A 58 -2.57 -27.02 -3.95
CA ASN A 58 -3.09 -28.29 -3.46
C ASN A 58 -4.54 -28.49 -3.93
N GLN A 59 -4.72 -29.47 -4.83
CA GLN A 59 -6.01 -29.86 -5.41
C GLN A 59 -7.08 -30.26 -4.38
N TYR A 60 -6.67 -30.64 -3.17
CA TYR A 60 -7.60 -31.08 -2.11
C TYR A 60 -8.07 -29.93 -1.20
N ALA A 61 -7.50 -28.74 -1.30
CA ALA A 61 -7.77 -27.63 -0.38
C ALA A 61 -8.99 -26.75 -0.79
N GLY A 62 -9.87 -27.22 -1.68
CA GLY A 62 -11.02 -26.46 -2.17
C GLY A 62 -10.65 -25.33 -3.12
N MET A 63 -11.57 -24.41 -3.44
CA MET A 63 -11.30 -23.28 -4.34
C MET A 63 -10.45 -22.20 -3.67
N VAL A 64 -9.38 -21.74 -4.32
CA VAL A 64 -8.43 -20.76 -3.77
C VAL A 64 -9.10 -19.44 -3.39
N THR A 65 -10.18 -19.09 -4.09
CA THR A 65 -10.99 -17.89 -3.85
C THR A 65 -11.81 -17.93 -2.57
N PHE A 66 -11.98 -19.08 -1.93
CA PHE A 66 -12.77 -19.25 -0.70
C PHE A 66 -11.93 -19.63 0.52
N ARG A 67 -10.60 -19.68 0.36
CA ARG A 67 -9.68 -20.08 1.45
C ARG A 67 -9.37 -18.88 2.33
N SER A 68 -9.52 -19.06 3.63
CA SER A 68 -9.16 -18.08 4.65
C SER A 68 -8.74 -18.78 5.94
N SER A 69 -8.09 -18.05 6.83
CA SER A 69 -7.72 -18.48 8.18
C SER A 69 -7.94 -17.32 9.16
N ALA A 70 -7.98 -17.62 10.46
CA ALA A 70 -8.10 -16.58 11.48
C ALA A 70 -7.00 -15.52 11.38
N LEU A 71 -5.76 -15.95 11.08
CA LEU A 71 -4.61 -15.04 10.93
C LEU A 71 -4.71 -14.17 9.67
N SER A 72 -5.19 -14.73 8.56
CA SER A 72 -5.36 -13.97 7.30
C SER A 72 -6.47 -12.92 7.46
N THR A 73 -7.61 -13.32 8.01
CA THR A 73 -8.73 -12.41 8.32
C THR A 73 -8.32 -11.33 9.33
N PHE A 74 -7.58 -11.67 10.38
CA PHE A 74 -7.04 -10.68 11.32
C PHE A 74 -6.13 -9.67 10.62
N SER A 75 -5.23 -10.12 9.74
CA SER A 75 -4.31 -9.25 9.00
C SER A 75 -5.04 -8.25 8.10
N LEU A 76 -6.11 -8.71 7.43
CA LEU A 76 -6.98 -7.83 6.65
C LEU A 76 -7.75 -6.86 7.56
N GLY A 77 -8.23 -7.31 8.72
CA GLY A 77 -8.91 -6.44 9.69
C GLY A 77 -8.05 -5.33 10.26
N ALA A 78 -6.78 -5.62 10.55
CA ALA A 78 -5.80 -4.58 10.89
C ALA A 78 -5.66 -3.53 9.77
N SER A 79 -5.71 -3.97 8.51
CA SER A 79 -5.66 -3.06 7.34
C SER A 79 -6.95 -2.27 7.13
N VAL A 80 -8.12 -2.86 7.37
CA VAL A 80 -9.41 -2.14 7.38
C VAL A 80 -9.38 -1.01 8.40
N GLY A 81 -8.96 -1.32 9.64
CA GLY A 81 -8.85 -0.31 10.71
C GLY A 81 -7.89 0.82 10.35
N TYR A 82 -6.73 0.48 9.78
CA TYR A 82 -5.77 1.47 9.28
C TYR A 82 -6.38 2.35 8.16
N PHE A 83 -6.96 1.75 7.11
CA PHE A 83 -7.50 2.52 5.98
C PHE A 83 -8.66 3.42 6.39
N LEU A 84 -9.50 3.00 7.35
CA LEU A 84 -10.53 3.87 7.93
C LEU A 84 -9.91 5.09 8.64
N SER A 85 -8.91 4.85 9.49
CA SER A 85 -8.23 5.91 10.22
C SER A 85 -7.54 6.89 9.27
N ASP A 86 -6.81 6.39 8.27
CA ASP A 86 -6.06 7.23 7.32
C ASP A 86 -7.00 7.99 6.38
N LEU A 87 -8.08 7.37 5.92
CA LEU A 87 -9.13 8.06 5.15
C LEU A 87 -9.77 9.19 5.96
N GLY A 88 -10.09 8.95 7.23
CA GLY A 88 -10.60 9.98 8.13
C GLY A 88 -9.64 11.17 8.26
N MET A 89 -8.35 10.92 8.38
CA MET A 89 -7.32 11.95 8.41
C MET A 89 -7.21 12.72 7.09
N ILE A 90 -7.21 12.02 5.95
CA ILE A 90 -7.18 12.63 4.62
C ILE A 90 -8.37 13.57 4.44
N ILE A 91 -9.58 13.15 4.83
CA ILE A 91 -10.80 13.98 4.74
C ILE A 91 -10.70 15.17 5.69
N TRP A 92 -10.31 14.95 6.94
CA TRP A 92 -10.25 16.01 7.96
C TRP A 92 -9.28 17.14 7.61
N PHE A 93 -8.15 16.79 7.01
CA PHE A 93 -7.11 17.75 6.60
C PHE A 93 -7.11 18.02 5.10
N TYR A 94 -8.16 17.67 4.37
CA TYR A 94 -8.24 17.86 2.92
C TYR A 94 -8.12 19.36 2.56
N PRO A 95 -7.35 19.75 1.51
CA PRO A 95 -6.53 18.92 0.62
C PRO A 95 -5.06 18.78 1.06
N SER A 96 -4.72 19.11 2.31
CA SER A 96 -3.33 19.24 2.78
C SER A 96 -2.58 17.90 2.90
N LEU A 97 -3.28 16.79 3.20
CA LEU A 97 -2.67 15.45 3.33
C LEU A 97 -2.76 14.60 2.05
N GLY A 98 -3.48 15.07 1.02
CA GLY A 98 -3.63 14.33 -0.23
C GLY A 98 -4.73 14.89 -1.13
N GLY A 99 -4.60 14.65 -2.44
CA GLY A 99 -5.61 14.97 -3.44
C GLY A 99 -6.71 13.91 -3.56
N MET A 100 -7.65 14.14 -4.47
CA MET A 100 -8.80 13.24 -4.71
C MET A 100 -8.37 11.81 -5.10
N GLU A 101 -7.21 11.67 -5.74
CA GLU A 101 -6.65 10.36 -6.07
C GLU A 101 -6.31 9.52 -4.83
N TYR A 102 -5.93 10.14 -3.71
CA TYR A 102 -5.70 9.43 -2.45
C TYR A 102 -7.02 9.01 -1.83
N VAL A 103 -8.06 9.84 -1.90
CA VAL A 103 -9.40 9.52 -1.42
C VAL A 103 -9.96 8.31 -2.19
N LEU A 104 -9.90 8.35 -3.53
CA LEU A 104 -10.35 7.26 -4.38
C LEU A 104 -9.57 5.96 -4.11
N HIS A 105 -8.24 6.06 -3.99
CA HIS A 105 -7.40 4.91 -3.62
C HIS A 105 -7.87 4.26 -2.31
N HIS A 106 -8.06 5.06 -1.26
CA HIS A 106 -8.44 4.56 0.06
C HIS A 106 -9.85 3.98 0.08
N LEU A 107 -10.81 4.61 -0.61
CA LEU A 107 -12.18 4.09 -0.69
C LEU A 107 -12.23 2.73 -1.40
N LEU A 108 -11.55 2.59 -2.53
CA LEU A 108 -11.49 1.33 -3.29
C LEU A 108 -10.77 0.24 -2.50
N SER A 109 -9.62 0.56 -1.90
CA SER A 109 -8.86 -0.35 -1.05
C SER A 109 -9.69 -0.79 0.16
N LEU A 110 -10.35 0.15 0.85
CA LEU A 110 -11.18 -0.14 2.00
C LEU A 110 -12.35 -1.07 1.64
N ALA A 111 -13.05 -0.80 0.54
CA ALA A 111 -14.15 -1.64 0.08
C ALA A 111 -13.69 -3.08 -0.23
N ALA A 112 -12.60 -3.24 -0.98
CA ALA A 112 -12.07 -4.56 -1.35
C ALA A 112 -11.53 -5.35 -0.15
N VAL A 113 -10.78 -4.68 0.73
CA VAL A 113 -10.16 -5.31 1.90
C VAL A 113 -11.22 -5.67 2.93
N ALA A 114 -12.21 -4.78 3.19
CA ALA A 114 -13.31 -5.06 4.10
C ALA A 114 -14.18 -6.21 3.60
N TYR A 115 -14.49 -6.25 2.29
CA TYR A 115 -15.21 -7.36 1.69
C TYR A 115 -14.50 -8.70 1.95
N SER A 116 -13.21 -8.77 1.64
CA SER A 116 -12.43 -10.00 1.73
C SER A 116 -12.19 -10.43 3.18
N MET A 117 -12.10 -9.47 4.10
CA MET A 117 -12.09 -9.72 5.54
C MET A 117 -13.41 -10.32 6.02
N LEU A 118 -14.55 -9.72 5.67
CA LEU A 118 -15.87 -10.09 6.19
C LEU A 118 -16.41 -11.39 5.61
N THR A 119 -16.12 -11.66 4.34
CA THR A 119 -16.66 -12.84 3.63
C THR A 119 -15.69 -14.02 3.63
N GLY A 120 -14.39 -13.78 3.82
CA GLY A 120 -13.35 -14.79 3.62
C GLY A 120 -13.03 -15.07 2.14
N GLU A 121 -13.73 -14.42 1.21
CA GLU A 121 -13.50 -14.62 -0.22
C GLU A 121 -12.41 -13.70 -0.78
N GLY A 122 -11.72 -14.15 -1.82
CA GLY A 122 -10.77 -13.34 -2.59
C GLY A 122 -9.51 -12.92 -1.83
N GLN A 123 -9.28 -13.43 -0.61
CA GLN A 123 -8.20 -12.97 0.27
C GLN A 123 -6.80 -13.09 -0.39
N LEU A 124 -6.54 -14.13 -1.19
CA LEU A 124 -5.30 -14.26 -1.96
C LEU A 124 -5.05 -13.01 -2.83
N TYR A 125 -6.06 -12.61 -3.61
CA TYR A 125 -5.96 -11.47 -4.51
C TYR A 125 -5.82 -10.16 -3.74
N THR A 126 -6.50 -10.04 -2.59
CA THR A 126 -6.31 -8.90 -1.69
C THR A 126 -4.88 -8.82 -1.18
N PHE A 127 -4.27 -9.93 -0.76
CA PHE A 127 -2.86 -9.93 -0.34
C PHE A 127 -1.91 -9.64 -1.48
N MET A 128 -2.16 -10.16 -2.70
CA MET A 128 -1.37 -9.79 -3.88
C MET A 128 -1.41 -8.27 -4.13
N VAL A 129 -2.58 -7.63 -4.01
CA VAL A 129 -2.69 -6.17 -4.10
C VAL A 129 -1.96 -5.47 -2.94
N LEU A 130 -2.09 -5.97 -1.71
CA LEU A 130 -1.48 -5.35 -0.52
C LEU A 130 0.05 -5.46 -0.46
N ILE A 131 0.69 -6.37 -1.21
CA ILE A 131 2.15 -6.34 -1.41
C ILE A 131 2.60 -4.98 -1.97
N SER A 132 1.74 -4.26 -2.69
CA SER A 132 2.06 -2.92 -3.19
C SER A 132 2.35 -1.89 -2.08
N GLU A 133 1.95 -2.14 -0.83
CA GLU A 133 2.33 -1.32 0.32
C GLU A 133 3.84 -1.36 0.62
N THR A 134 4.59 -2.32 0.06
CA THR A 134 6.05 -2.37 0.19
C THR A 134 6.74 -1.10 -0.29
N THR A 135 6.11 -0.34 -1.19
CA THR A 135 6.65 0.94 -1.69
C THR A 135 6.46 2.09 -0.70
N THR A 136 5.48 2.02 0.20
CA THR A 136 5.05 3.09 1.10
C THR A 136 6.17 3.57 2.04
N PRO A 137 6.95 2.69 2.70
CA PRO A 137 8.10 3.12 3.50
C PRO A 137 9.14 3.91 2.70
N GLY A 138 9.39 3.51 1.45
CA GLY A 138 10.29 4.22 0.55
C GLY A 138 9.80 5.62 0.22
N ILE A 139 8.51 5.76 -0.13
CA ILE A 139 7.86 7.04 -0.43
C ILE A 139 7.89 7.98 0.79
N ASN A 140 7.58 7.45 1.97
CA ASN A 140 7.62 8.22 3.22
C ASN A 140 9.05 8.68 3.55
N LEU A 141 10.04 7.79 3.42
CA LEU A 141 11.45 8.17 3.60
C LEU A 141 11.87 9.27 2.63
N ARG A 142 11.44 9.21 1.37
CA ARG A 142 11.70 10.27 0.39
C ARG A 142 11.14 11.61 0.84
N TRP A 143 9.91 11.59 1.35
CA TRP A 143 9.25 12.79 1.88
C TRP A 143 10.00 13.33 3.09
N TYR A 144 10.41 12.48 4.04
CA TYR A 144 11.19 12.93 5.20
C TYR A 144 12.49 13.62 4.78
N LEU A 145 13.24 13.01 3.86
CA LEU A 145 14.47 13.59 3.30
C LEU A 145 14.21 14.92 2.57
N ASP A 146 13.08 15.08 1.89
CA ASP A 146 12.67 16.34 1.28
C ASP A 146 12.41 17.41 2.35
N THR A 147 11.56 17.08 3.33
CA THR A 147 11.12 17.97 4.41
C THR A 147 12.28 18.51 5.24
N VAL A 148 13.34 17.72 5.46
CA VAL A 148 14.55 18.18 6.17
C VAL A 148 15.62 18.80 5.24
N GLY A 149 15.29 19.12 3.99
CA GLY A 149 16.18 19.82 3.06
C GLY A 149 17.25 18.95 2.39
N MET A 150 17.16 17.62 2.48
CA MET A 150 18.19 16.67 2.03
C MET A 150 18.04 16.20 0.57
N LYS A 151 17.36 16.93 -0.32
CA LYS A 151 17.17 16.56 -1.74
C LYS A 151 18.47 16.29 -2.51
N ARG A 152 19.57 16.93 -2.13
CA ARG A 152 20.88 16.81 -2.80
C ARG A 152 21.74 15.66 -2.25
N SER A 153 21.31 15.01 -1.16
CA SER A 153 22.06 13.93 -0.52
C SER A 153 22.15 12.67 -1.40
N LYS A 154 23.15 11.82 -1.12
CA LYS A 154 23.24 10.47 -1.72
C LYS A 154 22.06 9.60 -1.28
N ALA A 155 21.61 9.74 -0.03
CA ALA A 155 20.45 9.01 0.51
C ALA A 155 19.18 9.26 -0.32
N TYR A 156 18.90 10.51 -0.70
CA TYR A 156 17.74 10.86 -1.53
C TYR A 156 17.80 10.25 -2.94
N LEU A 157 19.00 10.11 -3.51
CA LEU A 157 19.20 9.43 -4.80
C LEU A 157 18.97 7.93 -4.67
N VAL A 158 19.65 7.27 -3.72
CA VAL A 158 19.53 5.82 -3.48
C VAL A 158 18.08 5.44 -3.20
N ASN A 159 17.41 6.17 -2.31
CA ASN A 159 15.98 5.98 -2.03
C ASN A 159 15.12 6.12 -3.30
N GLY A 160 15.42 7.08 -4.18
CA GLY A 160 14.72 7.23 -5.46
C GLY A 160 14.86 6.03 -6.39
N VAL A 161 16.05 5.44 -6.46
CA VAL A 161 16.31 4.21 -7.23
C VAL A 161 15.56 3.01 -6.62
N VAL A 162 15.61 2.88 -5.29
CA VAL A 162 14.89 1.81 -4.57
C VAL A 162 13.37 1.90 -4.82
N ILE A 163 12.78 3.10 -4.73
CA ILE A 163 11.35 3.30 -5.03
C ILE A 163 11.05 2.91 -6.48
N PHE A 164 11.89 3.29 -7.44
CA PHE A 164 11.68 2.95 -8.85
C PHE A 164 11.63 1.43 -9.06
N VAL A 165 12.61 0.69 -8.52
CA VAL A 165 12.66 -0.78 -8.64
C VAL A 165 11.49 -1.44 -7.91
N ALA A 166 11.22 -1.03 -6.67
CA ALA A 166 10.12 -1.58 -5.87
C ALA A 166 8.76 -1.33 -6.55
N TRP A 167 8.56 -0.15 -7.15
CA TRP A 167 7.33 0.17 -7.88
C TRP A 167 7.15 -0.71 -9.12
N LEU A 168 8.22 -0.90 -9.92
CA LEU A 168 8.16 -1.78 -11.08
C LEU A 168 7.74 -3.20 -10.67
N VAL A 169 8.39 -3.77 -9.65
CA VAL A 169 8.12 -5.14 -9.22
C VAL A 169 6.74 -5.26 -8.57
N ALA A 170 6.46 -4.49 -7.51
CA ALA A 170 5.27 -4.69 -6.68
C ALA A 170 3.99 -4.07 -7.24
N ARG A 171 4.09 -3.05 -8.12
CA ARG A 171 2.93 -2.30 -8.62
C ARG A 171 2.68 -2.44 -10.12
N VAL A 172 3.64 -2.95 -10.90
CA VAL A 172 3.48 -3.21 -12.34
C VAL A 172 3.54 -4.70 -12.63
N LEU A 173 4.68 -5.36 -12.35
CA LEU A 173 4.85 -6.79 -12.65
C LEU A 173 3.87 -7.66 -11.84
N LEU A 174 3.74 -7.41 -10.54
CA LEU A 174 2.83 -8.17 -9.70
C LEU A 174 1.35 -7.97 -10.08
N PHE A 175 0.97 -6.78 -10.56
CA PHE A 175 -0.40 -6.55 -11.05
C PHE A 175 -0.68 -7.28 -12.36
N MET A 176 0.31 -7.36 -13.27
CA MET A 176 0.18 -8.23 -14.45
C MET A 176 0.00 -9.69 -14.05
N TYR A 177 0.79 -10.18 -13.08
CA TYR A 177 0.64 -11.53 -12.55
C TYR A 177 -0.72 -11.74 -11.88
N LEU A 178 -1.22 -10.76 -11.12
CA LEU A 178 -2.54 -10.80 -10.49
C LEU A 178 -3.65 -11.02 -11.53
N PHE A 179 -3.66 -10.25 -12.62
CA PHE A 179 -4.66 -10.45 -13.68
C PHE A 179 -4.53 -11.79 -14.37
N TYR A 180 -3.30 -12.24 -14.61
CA TYR A 180 -3.04 -13.57 -15.17
C TYR A 180 -3.58 -14.69 -14.27
N HIS A 181 -3.34 -14.60 -12.96
CA HIS A 181 -3.84 -15.57 -11.99
C HIS A 181 -5.38 -15.55 -11.88
N ILE A 182 -5.99 -14.37 -11.90
CA ILE A 182 -7.46 -14.22 -11.95
C ILE A 182 -8.02 -14.88 -13.21
N TYR A 183 -7.36 -14.70 -14.36
CA TYR A 183 -7.77 -15.31 -15.63
C TYR A 183 -7.70 -16.84 -15.57
N LEU A 184 -6.62 -17.41 -15.03
CA LEU A 184 -6.47 -18.86 -14.88
C LEU A 184 -7.51 -19.47 -13.94
N HIS A 185 -7.90 -18.76 -12.88
CA HIS A 185 -8.88 -19.22 -11.90
C HIS A 185 -10.27 -18.58 -12.08
N TYR A 186 -10.59 -18.17 -13.31
CA TYR A 186 -11.82 -17.44 -13.59
C TYR A 186 -13.09 -18.20 -13.19
N ASP A 187 -13.10 -19.52 -13.35
CA ASP A 187 -14.24 -20.37 -12.95
C ASP A 187 -14.46 -20.40 -11.43
N GLN A 188 -13.42 -20.16 -10.63
CA GLN A 188 -13.53 -20.04 -9.17
C GLN A 188 -13.98 -18.62 -8.77
N VAL A 189 -13.53 -17.60 -9.51
CA VAL A 189 -13.94 -16.20 -9.30
C VAL A 189 -15.42 -16.02 -9.60
N LYS A 190 -15.96 -16.68 -10.64
CA LYS A 190 -17.38 -16.67 -10.98
C LYS A 190 -18.31 -17.21 -9.88
N GLN A 191 -17.79 -18.04 -8.98
CA GLN A 191 -18.57 -18.65 -7.91
C GLN A 191 -18.68 -17.74 -6.68
N MET A 192 -17.86 -16.69 -6.59
CA MET A 192 -17.93 -15.70 -5.50
C MET A 192 -19.23 -14.90 -5.54
N HIS A 193 -19.56 -14.21 -4.45
CA HIS A 193 -20.70 -13.29 -4.46
C HIS A 193 -20.55 -12.25 -5.58
N SER A 194 -21.68 -11.80 -6.14
CA SER A 194 -21.70 -10.81 -7.23
C SER A 194 -20.92 -9.54 -6.91
N TYR A 195 -20.93 -9.12 -5.64
CA TYR A 195 -20.15 -7.97 -5.18
C TYR A 195 -18.64 -8.27 -5.15
N GLY A 196 -18.22 -9.46 -4.72
CA GLY A 196 -16.83 -9.89 -4.78
C GLY A 196 -16.30 -10.02 -6.21
N LEU A 197 -17.13 -10.56 -7.11
CA LEU A 197 -16.83 -10.60 -8.54
C LEU A 197 -16.54 -9.19 -9.07
N LEU A 198 -17.41 -8.23 -8.79
CA LEU A 198 -17.23 -6.82 -9.19
C LEU A 198 -15.91 -6.26 -8.63
N LEU A 199 -15.66 -6.44 -7.33
CA LEU A 199 -14.48 -5.89 -6.66
C LEU A 199 -13.17 -6.46 -7.21
N ILE A 200 -13.09 -7.77 -7.47
CA ILE A 200 -11.90 -8.44 -8.01
C ILE A 200 -11.50 -7.89 -9.37
N PHE A 201 -12.46 -7.48 -10.21
CA PHE A 201 -12.14 -6.90 -11.50
C PHE A 201 -11.93 -5.39 -11.44
N VAL A 202 -12.84 -4.65 -10.78
CA VAL A 202 -12.83 -3.19 -10.79
C VAL A 202 -11.66 -2.63 -10.00
N VAL A 203 -11.44 -3.09 -8.76
CA VAL A 203 -10.45 -2.47 -7.87
C VAL A 203 -9.02 -2.65 -8.41
N PRO A 204 -8.55 -3.86 -8.73
CA PRO A 204 -7.23 -4.02 -9.33
C PRO A 204 -7.05 -3.26 -10.65
N SER A 205 -8.10 -3.17 -11.49
CA SER A 205 -8.03 -2.42 -12.76
C SER A 205 -7.80 -0.93 -12.53
N VAL A 206 -8.59 -0.31 -11.65
CA VAL A 206 -8.44 1.12 -11.31
C VAL A 206 -7.08 1.37 -10.66
N LEU A 207 -6.68 0.53 -9.70
CA LEU A 207 -5.38 0.63 -9.04
C LEU A 207 -4.21 0.46 -10.02
N SER A 208 -4.35 -0.39 -11.04
CA SER A 208 -3.33 -0.55 -12.09
C SER A 208 -3.14 0.73 -12.90
N VAL A 209 -4.24 1.37 -13.33
CA VAL A 209 -4.17 2.65 -14.05
C VAL A 209 -3.50 3.72 -13.19
N MET A 210 -3.86 3.79 -11.91
CA MET A 210 -3.22 4.71 -10.96
C MET A 210 -1.73 4.39 -10.78
N ASN A 211 -1.36 3.12 -10.67
CA ASN A 211 0.03 2.67 -10.54
C ASN A 211 0.87 3.07 -11.75
N LEU A 212 0.34 2.95 -12.97
CA LEU A 212 1.02 3.38 -14.19
C LEU A 212 1.18 4.90 -14.26
N PHE A 213 0.14 5.66 -13.88
CA PHE A 213 0.21 7.12 -13.80
C PHE A 213 1.32 7.60 -12.85
N TRP A 214 1.38 7.04 -11.64
CA TRP A 214 2.41 7.36 -10.66
C TRP A 214 3.79 6.87 -11.07
N PHE A 215 3.89 5.70 -11.71
CA PHE A 215 5.17 5.22 -12.24
C PHE A 215 5.75 6.19 -13.28
N GLY A 216 4.90 6.74 -14.15
CA GLY A 216 5.30 7.79 -15.08
C GLY A 216 5.80 9.07 -14.38
N LYS A 217 5.28 9.41 -13.20
CA LYS A 217 5.82 10.51 -12.37
C LYS A 217 7.18 10.14 -11.76
N ILE A 218 7.35 8.91 -11.27
CA ILE A 218 8.61 8.42 -10.68
C ILE A 218 9.73 8.42 -11.73
N ILE A 219 9.48 7.90 -12.93
CA ILE A 219 10.44 7.90 -14.04
C ILE A 219 10.90 9.33 -14.35
N ARG A 220 9.95 10.26 -14.50
CA ARG A 220 10.26 11.68 -14.76
C ARG A 220 11.07 12.30 -13.62
N GLY A 221 10.72 11.99 -12.37
CA GLY A 221 11.46 12.45 -11.19
C GLY A 221 12.90 11.95 -11.17
N LEU A 222 13.11 10.66 -11.40
CA LEU A 222 14.44 10.03 -11.40
C LEU A 222 15.32 10.58 -12.53
N ARG A 223 14.78 10.70 -13.76
CA ARG A 223 15.49 11.32 -14.90
C ARG A 223 15.98 12.74 -14.57
N LYS A 224 15.13 13.56 -13.96
CA LYS A 224 15.50 14.92 -13.53
C LYS A 224 16.60 14.93 -12.45
N THR A 225 16.59 13.98 -11.52
CA THR A 225 17.64 13.88 -10.49
C THR A 225 18.98 13.45 -11.07
N LEU A 226 18.98 12.53 -12.05
CA LEU A 226 20.20 12.07 -12.72
C LEU A 226 20.80 13.14 -13.63
N ALA A 227 19.97 13.83 -14.42
CA ALA A 227 20.44 14.89 -15.33
C ALA A 227 21.08 16.09 -14.61
N LYS A 228 20.71 16.36 -13.34
CA LYS A 228 21.33 17.43 -12.53
C LYS A 228 22.69 17.06 -11.93
N ARG A 229 23.12 15.81 -12.07
CA ARG A 229 24.39 15.29 -11.55
C ARG A 229 25.40 14.97 -12.65
N GLN A 230 24.96 15.02 -13.92
CA GLN A 230 25.82 15.09 -15.10
C GLN A 230 26.27 16.53 -15.30
#